data_AF-A0A1E4RRZ9-F1
#
_entry.id   AF-A0A1E4RRZ9-F1
#
_cell.length_a   1.000
_cell.length_b   1.000
_cell.length_c   1.000
_cell.angle_alpha   90.00
_cell.angle_beta   90.00
_cell.angle_gamma   90.00
#
_symmetry.space_group_name_H-M   'P 1'
#
loop_
_entity.id
_entity.type
_entity.pdbx_description
1 polymer ?
#
loop_
_entity_poly.entity_id
_entity_poly.type
_entity_poly.pdbx_seq_one_letter_code
_entity_poly.pdbx_strand_id
1 'polypeptide(L)'
;MKFKLLQALSNLKYVQTSGNSIIFEFKKLIHIKIDFSNLNDSNNITYSLVDRELSFPPFYNWFLLNNFVLKLPYTVPSTTVLENFSNFKKYWQGFSNLDYDIYKISLKLPVKILDDNDDDVIRFSIRYYSSKHGFKILLNVAVNLPDLIEYPKKVSISGEIVRSTSELESKFILDNLIKDTVKNGLLTEETYISLSP
;
A
#
# COMPACT_ATOMS: atom_id res chain seq x y z
N MET A 1 -0.35 -11.74 32.12
CA MET A 1 -0.03 -10.29 32.09
C MET A 1 1.47 -9.96 31.92
N LYS A 2 2.39 -10.94 31.81
CA LYS A 2 3.85 -10.75 32.00
C LYS A 2 4.65 -10.20 30.78
N PHE A 3 4.01 -10.02 29.61
CA PHE A 3 4.72 -9.66 28.37
C PHE A 3 4.18 -8.40 27.68
N LYS A 4 3.50 -7.49 28.41
CA LYS A 4 2.89 -6.28 27.85
C LYS A 4 3.88 -5.40 27.08
N LEU A 5 5.11 -5.27 27.56
CA LEU A 5 6.15 -4.48 26.89
C LEU A 5 6.57 -5.09 25.55
N LEU A 6 6.84 -6.40 25.50
CA LEU A 6 7.18 -7.12 24.27
C LEU A 6 6.02 -7.12 23.27
N GLN A 7 4.79 -7.24 23.75
CA GLN A 7 3.58 -7.12 22.94
C GLN A 7 3.41 -5.70 22.37
N ALA A 8 3.70 -4.67 23.16
CA ALA A 8 3.71 -3.27 22.69
C ALA A 8 4.79 -3.01 21.64
N LEU A 9 6.03 -3.49 21.87
CA LEU A 9 7.16 -3.33 20.94
C LEU A 9 6.97 -4.09 19.63
N SER A 10 6.39 -5.29 19.69
CA SER A 10 6.11 -6.10 18.51
C SER A 10 4.85 -5.65 17.75
N ASN A 11 3.98 -4.83 18.36
CA ASN A 11 2.60 -4.58 17.95
C ASN A 11 1.74 -5.86 17.84
N LEU A 12 2.14 -6.94 18.52
CA LEU A 12 1.38 -8.18 18.60
C LEU A 12 0.67 -8.27 19.95
N LYS A 13 -0.66 -8.27 19.93
CA LYS A 13 -1.48 -8.49 21.12
C LYS A 13 -1.89 -9.96 21.18
N TYR A 14 -1.62 -10.64 22.28
CA TYR A 14 -2.11 -12.01 22.46
C TYR A 14 -3.65 -12.05 22.43
N VAL A 15 -4.22 -12.99 21.67
CA VAL A 15 -5.67 -13.23 21.60
C VAL A 15 -6.01 -14.50 22.37
N GLN A 16 -5.56 -15.65 21.87
CA GLN A 16 -5.86 -16.96 22.44
C GLN A 16 -4.86 -18.02 21.98
N THR A 17 -4.86 -19.15 22.67
CA THR A 17 -4.18 -20.38 22.26
C THR A 17 -5.22 -21.35 21.72
N SER A 18 -4.93 -21.98 20.58
CA SER A 18 -5.79 -22.97 19.94
C SER A 18 -4.97 -24.21 19.62
N GLY A 19 -4.97 -25.19 20.52
CA GLY A 19 -4.10 -26.37 20.43
C GLY A 19 -2.62 -25.98 20.51
N ASN A 20 -1.83 -26.37 19.53
CA ASN A 20 -0.39 -26.05 19.43
C ASN A 20 -0.10 -24.68 18.82
N SER A 21 -1.13 -23.94 18.41
CA SER A 21 -0.96 -22.62 17.81
C SER A 21 -1.35 -21.51 18.78
N ILE A 22 -0.65 -20.38 18.70
CA ILE A 22 -1.01 -19.14 19.38
C ILE A 22 -1.47 -18.11 18.35
N ILE A 23 -2.58 -17.44 18.63
CA ILE A 23 -3.14 -16.38 17.81
C ILE A 23 -2.80 -15.03 18.43
N PHE A 24 -2.19 -14.17 17.61
CA PHE A 24 -1.90 -12.79 17.92
C PHE A 24 -2.73 -11.86 17.04
N GLU A 25 -3.05 -10.68 17.55
CA GLU A 25 -3.69 -9.59 16.82
C GLU A 25 -2.63 -8.52 16.54
N PHE A 26 -2.44 -8.22 15.25
CA PHE A 26 -1.55 -7.17 14.75
C PHE A 26 -2.39 -5.98 14.29
N LYS A 27 -2.08 -4.80 14.85
CA LYS A 27 -2.74 -3.52 14.52
C LYS A 27 -4.29 -3.55 14.55
N LYS A 28 -4.88 -4.44 15.37
CA LYS A 28 -6.34 -4.66 15.47
C LYS A 28 -7.02 -5.13 14.17
N LEU A 29 -6.24 -5.54 13.17
CA LEU A 29 -6.74 -5.89 11.83
C LEU A 29 -6.41 -7.31 11.41
N ILE A 30 -5.24 -7.81 11.80
CA ILE A 30 -4.73 -9.09 11.31
C ILE A 30 -4.59 -10.05 12.47
N HIS A 31 -5.24 -11.21 12.35
CA HIS A 31 -4.92 -12.36 13.16
C HIS A 31 -3.73 -13.09 12.54
N ILE A 32 -2.70 -13.27 13.35
CA ILE A 32 -1.49 -14.01 13.01
C ILE A 32 -1.49 -15.25 13.87
N LYS A 33 -1.74 -16.40 13.25
CA LYS A 33 -1.72 -17.71 13.90
C LYS A 33 -0.37 -18.35 13.64
N ILE A 34 0.37 -18.61 14.71
CA ILE A 34 1.68 -19.27 14.67
C ILE A 34 1.54 -20.65 15.31
N ASP A 35 1.90 -21.70 14.58
CA ASP A 35 2.11 -23.04 15.12
C ASP A 35 3.55 -23.16 15.63
N PHE A 36 3.71 -23.47 16.92
CA PHE A 36 5.02 -23.53 17.58
C PHE A 36 5.67 -24.92 17.50
N SER A 37 5.06 -25.89 16.81
CA SER A 37 5.61 -27.24 16.64
C SER A 37 6.94 -27.24 15.88
N ASN A 38 7.10 -26.38 14.86
CA ASN A 38 8.35 -26.20 14.14
C ASN A 38 8.52 -24.75 13.62
N LEU A 39 9.37 -23.97 14.28
CA LEU A 39 9.63 -22.57 13.88
C LEU A 39 10.50 -22.41 12.63
N ASN A 40 11.15 -23.49 12.19
CA ASN A 40 11.96 -23.52 10.98
C ASN A 40 11.15 -23.83 9.71
N ASP A 41 9.83 -23.93 9.82
CA ASP A 41 8.92 -24.08 8.68
C ASP A 41 8.09 -22.80 8.53
N SER A 42 8.27 -22.09 7.41
CA SER A 42 7.54 -20.85 7.12
C SER A 42 6.04 -21.05 6.87
N ASN A 43 5.57 -22.29 6.69
CA ASN A 43 4.15 -22.60 6.57
C ASN A 43 3.43 -22.64 7.93
N ASN A 44 4.17 -22.65 9.04
CA ASN A 44 3.61 -22.64 10.39
C ASN A 44 3.16 -21.25 10.86
N ILE A 45 2.99 -20.30 9.95
CA ILE A 45 2.39 -18.99 10.20
C ILE A 45 1.33 -18.70 9.14
N THR A 46 0.16 -18.27 9.61
CA THR A 46 -0.98 -17.92 8.75
C THR A 46 -1.58 -16.58 9.18
N TYR A 47 -2.13 -15.88 8.20
CA TYR A 47 -2.66 -14.53 8.35
C TYR A 47 -4.13 -14.51 7.95
N SER A 48 -4.96 -13.82 8.72
CA SER A 48 -6.38 -13.65 8.41
C SER A 48 -6.85 -12.28 8.87
N LEU A 49 -7.86 -11.74 8.20
CA LEU A 49 -8.50 -10.50 8.63
C LEU A 49 -9.32 -10.77 9.90
N VAL A 50 -9.28 -9.82 10.82
CA VAL A 50 -10.14 -9.81 11.99
C VAL A 50 -11.56 -9.46 11.54
N ASP A 51 -12.48 -10.41 11.67
CA ASP A 51 -13.89 -10.21 11.38
C ASP A 51 -14.56 -9.40 12.50
N ARG A 52 -14.45 -8.07 12.42
CA ARG A 52 -15.10 -7.12 13.32
C ARG A 52 -15.51 -5.88 12.54
N GLU A 53 -16.70 -5.37 12.82
CA GLU A 53 -17.08 -4.01 12.41
C GLU A 53 -16.16 -3.00 13.10
N LEU A 54 -15.15 -2.52 12.37
CA LEU A 54 -14.26 -1.48 12.86
C LEU A 54 -14.92 -0.12 12.64
N SER A 55 -15.22 0.59 13.73
CA SER A 55 -15.74 1.96 13.66
C SER A 55 -14.78 2.93 12.95
N PHE A 56 -13.48 2.62 12.96
CA PHE A 56 -12.44 3.34 12.24
C PHE A 56 -11.41 2.32 11.69
N PRO A 57 -11.49 1.95 10.40
CA PRO A 57 -10.49 1.08 9.81
C PRO A 57 -9.13 1.80 9.79
N PRO A 58 -8.02 1.09 10.11
CA PRO A 58 -6.67 1.65 10.00
C PRO A 58 -6.22 1.99 8.57
N PHE A 59 -7.00 1.60 7.57
CA PHE A 59 -6.78 1.88 6.16
C PHE A 59 -7.90 2.78 5.64
N TYR A 60 -7.51 3.74 4.80
CA TYR A 60 -8.45 4.65 4.13
C TYR A 60 -9.07 4.00 2.89
N ASN A 61 -8.40 3.01 2.28
CA ASN A 61 -8.85 2.32 1.08
C ASN A 61 -9.19 0.84 1.38
N TRP A 62 -10.47 0.54 1.60
CA TRP A 62 -10.96 -0.82 1.86
C TRP A 62 -10.63 -1.82 0.76
N PHE A 63 -10.64 -1.38 -0.50
CA PHE A 63 -10.25 -2.24 -1.63
C PHE A 63 -8.82 -2.75 -1.48
N LEU A 64 -7.89 -1.90 -1.04
CA LEU A 64 -6.50 -2.31 -0.86
C LEU A 64 -6.40 -3.35 0.27
N LEU A 65 -7.06 -3.09 1.39
CA LEU A 65 -7.08 -3.99 2.54
C LEU A 65 -7.59 -5.39 2.15
N ASN A 66 -8.74 -5.47 1.47
CA ASN A 66 -9.38 -6.75 1.18
C ASN A 66 -8.65 -7.56 0.10
N ASN A 67 -8.02 -6.91 -0.88
CA ASN A 67 -7.43 -7.60 -2.02
C ASN A 67 -5.93 -7.88 -1.89
N PHE A 68 -5.19 -7.11 -1.08
CA PHE A 68 -3.72 -7.18 -1.08
C PHE A 68 -3.08 -7.51 0.27
N VAL A 69 -3.71 -7.16 1.40
CA VAL A 69 -3.03 -7.31 2.71
C VAL A 69 -2.64 -8.75 3.05
N LEU A 70 -3.51 -9.70 2.73
CA LEU A 70 -3.24 -11.12 2.98
C LEU A 70 -2.21 -11.72 2.00
N LYS A 71 -1.87 -11.01 0.93
CA LYS A 71 -0.83 -11.40 -0.03
C LYS A 71 0.58 -10.97 0.41
N LEU A 72 0.68 -9.90 1.20
CA LEU A 72 1.97 -9.34 1.68
C LEU A 72 2.94 -10.35 2.32
N PRO A 73 2.49 -11.34 3.13
CA PRO A 73 3.39 -12.33 3.70
C PRO A 73 4.00 -13.31 2.67
N TYR A 74 3.38 -13.43 1.49
CA TYR A 74 3.74 -14.40 0.46
C TYR A 74 4.48 -13.78 -0.73
N THR A 75 4.65 -12.47 -0.71
CA THR A 75 5.37 -11.71 -1.75
C THR A 75 6.83 -12.12 -1.89
N VAL A 76 7.47 -12.59 -0.80
CA VAL A 76 8.86 -13.09 -0.83
C VAL A 76 8.94 -14.45 -0.11
N PRO A 77 9.59 -15.46 -0.70
CA PRO A 77 9.84 -16.72 -0.05
C PRO A 77 10.55 -16.52 1.29
N SER A 78 10.06 -17.19 2.33
CA SER A 78 10.66 -17.16 3.66
C SER A 78 11.00 -18.58 4.09
N THR A 79 12.08 -18.75 4.83
CA THR A 79 12.56 -20.07 5.30
C THR A 79 12.07 -20.39 6.71
N THR A 80 11.77 -19.38 7.53
CA THR A 80 11.32 -19.57 8.92
C THR A 80 10.09 -18.74 9.24
N VAL A 81 9.39 -19.09 10.32
CA VAL A 81 8.26 -18.31 10.86
C VAL A 81 8.68 -16.86 11.17
N LEU A 82 9.85 -16.69 11.80
CA LEU A 82 10.36 -15.38 12.22
C LEU A 82 10.71 -14.50 11.01
N GLU A 83 11.33 -15.09 9.98
CA GLU A 83 11.63 -14.39 8.74
C GLU A 83 10.34 -13.97 8.03
N ASN A 84 9.35 -14.87 7.93
CA ASN A 84 8.07 -14.56 7.30
C ASN A 84 7.37 -13.38 8.00
N PHE A 85 7.28 -13.41 9.33
CA PHE A 85 6.68 -12.31 10.08
C PHE A 85 7.48 -11.00 9.98
N SER A 86 8.81 -11.08 9.98
CA SER A 86 9.69 -9.92 9.81
C SER A 86 9.47 -9.27 8.44
N ASN A 87 9.39 -10.07 7.38
CA ASN A 87 9.10 -9.61 6.03
C ASN A 87 7.72 -8.98 5.95
N PHE A 88 6.68 -9.64 6.47
CA PHE A 88 5.33 -9.09 6.54
C PHE A 88 5.31 -7.69 7.18
N LYS A 89 6.02 -7.47 8.30
CA LYS A 89 6.08 -6.14 8.94
C LYS A 89 6.73 -5.07 8.07
N LYS A 90 7.75 -5.41 7.28
CA LYS A 90 8.40 -4.48 6.35
C LYS A 90 7.43 -4.07 5.23
N TYR A 91 6.78 -5.06 4.61
CA TYR A 91 5.78 -4.84 3.57
C TYR A 91 4.58 -4.04 4.09
N TRP A 92 4.12 -4.34 5.30
CA TRP A 92 3.03 -3.61 5.96
C TRP A 92 3.30 -2.10 6.05
N GLN A 93 4.54 -1.70 6.36
CA GLN A 93 4.89 -0.29 6.47
C GLN A 93 4.77 0.42 5.12
N GLY A 94 5.32 -0.16 4.05
CA GLY A 94 5.20 0.38 2.70
C GLY A 94 3.75 0.44 2.23
N PHE A 95 2.99 -0.62 2.49
CA PHE A 95 1.56 -0.70 2.18
C PHE A 95 0.72 0.36 2.92
N SER A 96 0.98 0.57 4.21
CA SER A 96 0.31 1.61 5.00
C SER A 96 0.66 3.03 4.51
N ASN A 97 1.91 3.25 4.10
CA ASN A 97 2.34 4.54 3.55
C ASN A 97 1.66 4.81 2.20
N LEU A 98 1.59 3.80 1.32
CA LEU A 98 0.89 3.90 0.04
C LEU A 98 -0.59 4.24 0.22
N ASP A 99 -1.29 3.53 1.12
CA ASP A 99 -2.69 3.81 1.43
C ASP A 99 -2.90 5.25 1.91
N TYR A 100 -2.03 5.73 2.79
CA TYR A 100 -2.09 7.10 3.29
C TYR A 100 -1.79 8.15 2.21
N ASP A 101 -0.84 7.87 1.31
CA ASP A 101 -0.53 8.77 0.20
C ASP A 101 -1.68 8.84 -0.81
N ILE A 102 -2.31 7.71 -1.13
CA ILE A 102 -3.54 7.65 -1.95
C ILE A 102 -4.65 8.48 -1.30
N TYR A 103 -4.86 8.34 0.01
CA TYR A 103 -5.84 9.13 0.75
C TYR A 103 -5.53 10.63 0.68
N LYS A 104 -4.29 11.06 0.95
CA LYS A 104 -3.92 12.49 0.86
C LYS A 104 -4.16 13.06 -0.54
N ILE A 105 -3.93 12.28 -1.58
CA ILE A 105 -4.19 12.70 -2.96
C ILE A 105 -5.70 12.79 -3.21
N SER A 106 -6.48 11.82 -2.73
CA SER A 106 -7.93 11.77 -2.93
C SER A 106 -8.68 12.94 -2.29
N LEU A 107 -8.10 13.58 -1.27
CA LEU A 107 -8.62 14.82 -0.68
C LEU A 107 -8.63 16.02 -1.66
N LYS A 108 -7.84 15.97 -2.73
CA LYS A 108 -7.69 17.08 -3.69
C LYS A 108 -7.99 16.72 -5.12
N LEU A 109 -7.62 15.50 -5.52
CA LEU A 109 -7.71 15.02 -6.89
C LEU A 109 -8.55 13.75 -6.93
N PRO A 110 -9.43 13.58 -7.93
CA PRO A 110 -10.15 12.33 -8.10
C PRO A 110 -9.18 11.17 -8.32
N VAL A 111 -9.21 10.20 -7.39
CA VAL A 111 -8.47 8.94 -7.48
C VAL A 111 -9.43 7.80 -7.78
N LYS A 112 -9.05 6.92 -8.70
CA LYS A 112 -9.77 5.68 -8.98
C LYS A 112 -8.79 4.51 -8.87
N ILE A 113 -9.01 3.64 -7.88
CA ILE A 113 -8.30 2.36 -7.80
C ILE A 113 -8.80 1.48 -8.95
N LEU A 114 -7.86 0.87 -9.67
CA LEU A 114 -8.15 -0.02 -10.77
C LEU A 114 -8.22 -1.45 -10.22
N ASP A 115 -9.30 -2.13 -10.57
CA ASP A 115 -9.50 -3.55 -10.28
C ASP A 115 -9.20 -4.30 -11.57
N ASP A 116 -7.92 -4.52 -11.80
CA ASP A 116 -7.42 -5.40 -12.83
C ASP A 116 -7.07 -6.75 -12.21
N ASN A 117 -7.26 -7.83 -12.96
CA ASN A 117 -7.01 -9.21 -12.52
C ASN A 117 -5.50 -9.52 -12.28
N ASP A 118 -4.67 -8.50 -12.05
CA ASP A 118 -3.26 -8.62 -11.74
C ASP A 118 -3.07 -8.60 -10.23
N ASP A 119 -2.98 -9.79 -9.66
CA ASP A 119 -3.02 -9.98 -8.21
C ASP A 119 -1.83 -9.39 -7.45
N ASP A 120 -0.74 -9.07 -8.15
CA ASP A 120 0.54 -8.64 -7.58
C ASP A 120 0.86 -7.16 -7.84
N VAL A 121 -0.04 -6.41 -8.47
CA VAL A 121 0.17 -4.99 -8.78
C VAL A 121 -0.98 -4.14 -8.27
N ILE A 122 -0.67 -3.15 -7.45
CA ILE A 122 -1.65 -2.13 -7.04
C ILE A 122 -1.66 -1.05 -8.12
N ARG A 123 -2.76 -0.95 -8.87
CA ARG A 123 -2.94 0.10 -9.88
C ARG A 123 -4.02 1.11 -9.47
N PHE A 124 -3.76 2.38 -9.72
CA PHE A 124 -4.75 3.43 -9.54
C PHE A 124 -4.48 4.59 -10.50
N SER A 125 -5.50 5.39 -10.76
CA SER A 125 -5.41 6.56 -11.63
C SER A 125 -5.79 7.83 -10.89
N ILE A 126 -5.13 8.93 -11.25
CA ILE A 126 -5.37 10.27 -10.69
C ILE A 126 -5.72 11.21 -11.84
N ARG A 127 -6.85 11.90 -11.75
CA ARG A 127 -7.25 12.90 -12.75
C ARG A 127 -6.80 14.28 -12.31
N TYR A 128 -5.97 14.92 -13.12
CA TYR A 128 -5.55 16.30 -12.92
C TYR A 128 -6.14 17.22 -14.01
N TYR A 129 -6.57 18.40 -13.61
CA TYR A 129 -7.11 19.42 -14.50
C TYR A 129 -6.59 20.79 -14.12
N SER A 130 -5.90 21.45 -15.06
CA SER A 130 -5.48 22.84 -14.93
C SER A 130 -6.41 23.72 -15.74
N SER A 131 -7.36 24.38 -15.08
CA SER A 131 -8.27 25.34 -15.75
C SER A 131 -7.53 26.53 -16.32
N LYS A 132 -6.52 27.04 -15.58
CA LYS A 132 -5.68 28.18 -15.97
C LYS A 132 -4.92 27.92 -17.27
N HIS A 133 -4.45 26.70 -17.47
CA HIS A 133 -3.62 26.33 -18.62
C HIS A 133 -4.35 25.45 -19.64
N GLY A 134 -5.63 25.14 -19.41
CA GLY A 134 -6.51 24.51 -20.39
C GLY A 134 -6.22 23.04 -20.69
N PHE A 135 -5.58 22.30 -19.78
CA PHE A 135 -5.24 20.89 -20.01
C PHE A 135 -5.75 19.94 -18.93
N LYS A 136 -5.91 18.67 -19.33
CA LYS A 136 -6.33 17.56 -18.48
C LYS A 136 -5.40 16.37 -18.67
N ILE A 137 -4.96 15.78 -17.57
CA ILE A 137 -4.09 14.59 -17.54
C ILE A 137 -4.76 13.49 -16.76
N LEU A 138 -4.57 12.26 -17.24
CA LEU A 138 -4.78 11.05 -16.47
C LEU A 138 -3.41 10.49 -16.08
N LEU A 139 -3.09 10.51 -14.79
CA LEU A 139 -1.94 9.80 -14.26
C LEU A 139 -2.33 8.37 -13.97
N ASN A 140 -1.50 7.43 -14.38
CA ASN A 140 -1.61 6.02 -14.06
C ASN A 140 -0.45 5.66 -13.14
N VAL A 141 -0.76 5.11 -11.98
CA VAL A 141 0.21 4.71 -10.96
C VAL A 141 0.13 3.21 -10.79
N ALA A 142 1.29 2.56 -10.78
CA ALA A 142 1.43 1.14 -10.54
C ALA A 142 2.54 0.88 -9.50
N VAL A 143 2.23 0.01 -8.53
CA VAL A 143 3.17 -0.44 -7.51
C VAL A 143 3.09 -1.96 -7.40
N ASN A 144 4.17 -2.66 -7.75
CA ASN A 144 4.23 -4.11 -7.56
C ASN A 144 4.32 -4.40 -6.06
N LEU A 145 3.65 -5.46 -5.57
CA LEU A 145 3.72 -5.85 -4.17
C LEU A 145 5.17 -6.08 -3.67
N PRO A 146 6.08 -6.73 -4.44
CA PRO A 146 7.48 -6.88 -4.03
C PRO A 146 8.23 -5.55 -3.82
N ASP A 147 7.80 -4.51 -4.51
CA ASP A 147 8.45 -3.19 -4.48
C ASP A 147 8.00 -2.32 -3.30
N LEU A 148 6.95 -2.73 -2.57
CA LEU A 148 6.45 -2.00 -1.40
C LEU A 148 7.49 -1.84 -0.29
N ILE A 149 8.47 -2.74 -0.19
CA ILE A 149 9.55 -2.64 0.80
C ILE A 149 10.43 -1.39 0.59
N GLU A 150 10.49 -0.88 -0.63
CA GLU A 150 11.24 0.32 -1.00
C GLU A 150 10.33 1.53 -1.28
N TYR A 151 9.03 1.44 -0.99
CA TYR A 151 8.09 2.53 -1.21
C TYR A 151 8.55 3.83 -0.50
N PRO A 152 8.55 5.00 -1.18
CA PRO A 152 7.98 5.29 -2.51
C PRO A 152 8.96 5.18 -3.70
N LYS A 153 10.17 4.67 -3.53
CA LYS A 153 11.24 4.75 -4.55
C LYS A 153 10.97 3.94 -5.82
N LYS A 154 10.16 2.88 -5.73
CA LYS A 154 9.85 1.95 -6.83
C LYS A 154 8.41 2.05 -7.33
N VAL A 155 7.86 3.27 -7.34
CA VAL A 155 6.54 3.56 -7.91
C VAL A 155 6.69 3.88 -9.39
N SER A 156 5.90 3.25 -10.25
CA SER A 156 5.81 3.62 -11.67
C SER A 156 4.65 4.58 -11.88
N ILE A 157 4.94 5.77 -12.42
CA ILE A 157 3.94 6.77 -12.77
C ILE A 157 4.07 7.13 -14.24
N SER A 158 2.98 6.97 -14.98
CA SER A 158 2.84 7.49 -16.34
C SER A 158 1.67 8.47 -16.41
N GLY A 159 1.67 9.34 -17.41
CA GLY A 159 0.60 10.30 -17.65
C GLY A 159 0.20 10.33 -19.11
N GLU A 160 -1.09 10.47 -19.33
CA GLU A 160 -1.72 10.60 -20.65
C GLU A 160 -2.43 11.95 -20.73
N ILE A 161 -2.18 12.71 -21.80
CA ILE A 161 -2.85 13.97 -22.05
C ILE A 161 -4.26 13.68 -22.60
N VAL A 162 -5.26 13.73 -21.72
CA VAL A 162 -6.66 13.47 -22.10
C VAL A 162 -7.23 14.61 -22.95
N ARG A 163 -6.79 15.85 -22.69
CA ARG A 163 -7.22 17.04 -23.42
C ARG A 163 -6.22 18.18 -23.23
N SER A 164 -5.95 18.92 -24.30
CA SER A 164 -5.24 20.19 -24.24
C SER A 164 -5.88 21.22 -25.19
N THR A 165 -5.91 22.49 -24.80
CA THR A 165 -6.35 23.60 -25.66
C THR A 165 -5.30 24.05 -26.67
N SER A 166 -4.03 23.67 -26.46
CA SER A 166 -2.90 24.02 -27.31
C SER A 166 -1.83 22.93 -27.25
N GLU A 167 -0.91 22.91 -28.21
CA GLU A 167 0.31 22.11 -28.07
C GLU A 167 1.11 22.67 -26.89
N LEU A 168 1.21 21.88 -25.82
CA LEU A 168 1.96 22.22 -24.61
C LEU A 168 3.11 21.25 -24.48
N GLU A 169 4.28 21.76 -24.12
CA GLU A 169 5.43 20.90 -23.84
C GLU A 169 5.17 20.03 -22.61
N SER A 170 5.52 18.74 -22.70
CA SER A 170 5.42 17.77 -21.61
C SER A 170 6.06 18.29 -20.31
N LYS A 171 7.19 19.00 -20.41
CA LYS A 171 7.86 19.58 -19.24
C LYS A 171 7.01 20.63 -18.53
N PHE A 172 6.40 21.55 -19.27
CA PHE A 172 5.51 22.57 -18.71
C PHE A 172 4.32 21.93 -18.00
N ILE A 173 3.77 20.88 -18.58
CA ILE A 173 2.66 20.12 -18.00
C ILE A 173 3.05 19.50 -16.65
N LEU A 174 4.22 18.84 -16.59
CA LEU A 174 4.74 18.21 -15.38
C LEU A 174 5.04 19.22 -14.28
N ASP A 175 5.66 20.36 -14.62
CA ASP A 175 5.99 21.41 -13.64
C ASP A 175 4.72 21.97 -12.98
N ASN A 176 3.66 22.17 -13.75
CA ASN A 176 2.37 22.62 -13.22
C ASN A 176 1.68 21.55 -12.37
N LEU A 177 1.71 20.29 -12.82
CA LEU A 177 1.18 19.17 -12.06
C LEU A 177 1.85 19.09 -10.67
N ILE A 178 3.18 19.03 -10.63
CA ILE A 178 3.95 18.89 -9.38
C ILE A 178 3.71 20.09 -8.45
N LYS A 179 3.63 21.30 -9.00
CA LYS A 179 3.39 22.52 -8.23
C LYS A 179 1.99 22.58 -7.62
N ASP A 180 0.97 22.19 -8.38
CA ASP A 180 -0.43 22.27 -7.96
C ASP A 180 -0.84 21.06 -7.10
N THR A 181 -0.15 19.92 -7.27
CA THR A 181 -0.25 18.80 -6.32
C THR A 181 0.53 19.10 -5.05
N VAL A 182 -0.08 18.89 -3.88
CA VAL A 182 0.68 18.95 -2.62
C VAL A 182 1.70 17.83 -2.63
N LYS A 183 2.93 18.11 -2.17
CA LYS A 183 3.97 17.08 -1.90
C LYS A 183 3.37 16.02 -0.97
N ASN A 184 2.88 14.94 -1.56
CA ASN A 184 2.07 13.93 -0.88
C ASN A 184 2.84 12.60 -0.73
N GLY A 185 4.17 12.61 -0.87
CA GLY A 185 5.02 11.40 -0.84
C GLY A 185 5.10 10.73 -2.21
N LEU A 186 3.95 10.42 -2.82
CA LEU A 186 3.85 9.82 -4.15
C LEU A 186 4.25 10.77 -5.29
N LEU A 187 3.77 12.02 -5.23
CA LEU A 187 4.03 13.08 -6.20
C LEU A 187 4.98 14.10 -5.54
N THR A 188 6.25 14.03 -5.89
CA THR A 188 7.33 14.92 -5.43
C THR A 188 8.17 15.38 -6.62
N GLU A 189 9.09 16.32 -6.40
CA GLU A 189 10.01 16.79 -7.43
C GLU A 189 10.97 15.70 -7.94
N GLU A 190 11.19 14.64 -7.13
CA GLU A 190 12.03 13.49 -7.48
C GLU A 190 11.24 12.40 -8.22
N THR A 191 9.91 12.52 -8.30
CA THR A 191 9.04 11.54 -8.93
C THR A 191 9.19 11.61 -10.45
N TYR A 192 9.72 10.54 -11.05
CA TYR A 192 9.77 10.41 -12.49
C TYR A 192 8.38 10.11 -13.06
N ILE A 193 7.91 10.92 -14.01
CA ILE A 193 6.63 10.75 -14.71
C ILE A 193 6.91 10.69 -16.21
N SER A 194 6.59 9.57 -16.85
CA SER A 194 6.60 9.48 -18.31
C SER A 194 5.28 10.02 -18.88
N LEU A 195 5.36 10.94 -19.84
CA LEU A 195 4.17 11.45 -20.53
C LEU A 195 4.08 10.86 -21.93
N SER A 196 2.93 10.24 -22.25
CA SER A 196 2.56 9.88 -23.61
C SER A 196 1.59 10.93 -24.19
N PRO A 197 1.72 11.26 -25.48
CA PRO A 197 0.79 12.16 -26.17
C PRO A 197 -0.62 11.59 -26.23
#